data_AF-A0A7K2LSE8-F1
#
_entry.id   AF-A0A7K2LSE8-F1
#
_cell.length_a   1.000
_cell.length_b   1.000
_cell.length_c   1.000
_cell.angle_alpha   90.00
_cell.angle_beta   90.00
_cell.angle_gamma   90.00
#
_symmetry.space_group_name_H-M   'P 1'
#
loop_
_entity.id
_entity.type
_entity.pdbx_description
1 polymer ?
#
loop_
_entity_poly.entity_id
_entity_poly.type
_entity_poly.pdbx_seq_one_letter_code
_entity_poly.pdbx_strand_id
1 'polypeptide(L)'
;GAAPDAELRRLYPFLARRHTSRHPFEDREVPEEIRAVLRAAAESEGAELLFPGPWHIDALRALVQDAESRDELDESAFEDLTRWTRLGPEAENAVDGVPEYAFGPVRRGGKALLRDFA
;
A
#
# COMPACT_ATOMS: atom_id res chain seq x y z
N GLY A 1 -19.97 -23.35 -14.72
CA GLY A 1 -19.44 -22.30 -13.82
C GLY A 1 -20.47 -21.20 -13.71
N ALA A 2 -20.49 -20.45 -12.61
CA ALA A 2 -21.32 -19.24 -12.55
C ALA A 2 -20.87 -18.31 -13.68
N ALA A 3 -21.81 -17.65 -14.38
CA ALA A 3 -21.46 -16.67 -15.41
C ALA A 3 -20.55 -15.59 -14.76
N PRO A 4 -19.49 -15.09 -15.45
CA PRO A 4 -18.56 -14.10 -14.90
C PRO A 4 -19.23 -12.94 -14.15
N ASP A 5 -20.39 -12.49 -14.64
CA ASP A 5 -21.20 -11.44 -14.03
C ASP A 5 -21.70 -11.75 -12.62
N ALA A 6 -21.94 -13.03 -12.29
CA ALA A 6 -22.42 -13.45 -10.98
C ALA A 6 -21.29 -13.53 -9.94
N GLU A 7 -20.04 -13.69 -10.38
CA GLU A 7 -18.87 -13.64 -9.50
C GLU A 7 -18.46 -12.20 -9.23
N LEU A 8 -18.38 -11.37 -10.28
CA LEU A 8 -18.12 -9.92 -10.12
C LEU A 8 -19.17 -9.23 -9.25
N ARG A 9 -20.46 -9.58 -9.38
CA ARG A 9 -21.52 -9.07 -8.49
C ARG A 9 -21.31 -9.42 -7.02
N ARG A 10 -20.68 -10.56 -6.71
CA ARG A 10 -20.35 -10.92 -5.32
C ARG A 10 -19.18 -10.10 -4.78
N LEU A 11 -18.28 -9.64 -5.65
CA LEU A 11 -17.15 -8.80 -5.27
C LEU A 11 -17.52 -7.32 -5.10
N TYR A 12 -18.56 -6.85 -5.80
CA TYR A 12 -18.98 -5.45 -5.77
C TYR A 12 -19.10 -4.82 -4.36
N PRO A 13 -19.71 -5.48 -3.35
CA PRO A 13 -19.81 -4.90 -2.00
C PRO A 13 -18.46 -4.65 -1.32
N PHE A 14 -17.38 -5.32 -1.75
CA PHE A 14 -16.06 -5.17 -1.15
C PHE A 14 -15.30 -3.95 -1.69
N LEU A 15 -15.70 -3.39 -2.83
CA LEU A 15 -15.07 -2.18 -3.37
C LEU A 15 -15.16 -1.00 -2.40
N ALA A 16 -16.32 -0.83 -1.75
CA ALA A 16 -16.54 0.21 -0.74
C ALA A 16 -15.78 -0.03 0.57
N ARG A 17 -15.34 -1.27 0.83
CA ARG A 17 -14.61 -1.66 2.05
C ARG A 17 -13.09 -1.61 1.85
N ARG A 18 -12.63 -1.73 0.60
CA ARG A 18 -11.21 -1.70 0.24
C ARG A 18 -10.66 -0.30 0.45
N HIS A 19 -9.66 -0.20 1.31
CA HIS A 19 -8.92 1.03 1.56
C HIS A 19 -7.43 0.71 1.71
N THR A 20 -6.59 1.70 1.46
CA THR A 20 -5.14 1.57 1.74
C THR A 20 -4.91 1.86 3.21
N SER A 21 -4.53 0.85 3.99
CA SER A 21 -4.05 1.05 5.36
C SER A 21 -2.55 1.30 5.36
N ARG A 22 -2.13 2.42 5.95
CA ARG A 22 -0.72 2.75 6.21
C ARG A 22 -0.32 2.54 7.67
N HIS A 23 -1.17 1.86 8.44
CA HIS A 23 -0.89 1.50 9.82
C HIS A 23 -0.12 0.16 9.88
N PRO A 24 0.75 -0.03 10.88
CA PRO A 24 1.37 -1.33 11.11
C PRO A 24 0.32 -2.44 11.22
N PHE A 25 0.54 -3.54 10.52
CA PHE A 25 -0.28 -4.75 10.66
C PHE A 25 0.18 -5.56 11.87
N GLU A 26 -0.75 -6.31 12.45
CA GLU A 26 -0.43 -7.32 13.45
C GLU A 26 0.53 -8.37 12.88
N ASP A 27 1.43 -8.90 13.71
CA ASP A 27 2.32 -10.02 13.35
C ASP A 27 1.54 -11.34 13.36
N ARG A 28 0.56 -11.42 12.45
CA ARG A 28 -0.33 -12.56 12.26
C ARG A 28 -0.19 -13.06 10.83
N GLU A 29 0.24 -14.30 10.71
CA GLU A 29 0.34 -14.94 9.41
C GLU A 29 -1.04 -15.07 8.74
N VAL A 30 -1.10 -14.72 7.45
CA VAL A 30 -2.24 -15.07 6.60
C VAL A 30 -2.23 -16.59 6.39
N PRO A 31 -3.34 -17.31 6.67
CA PRO A 31 -3.42 -18.76 6.48
C PRO A 31 -3.05 -19.18 5.06
N GLU A 32 -2.39 -20.33 4.93
CA GLU A 32 -1.84 -20.78 3.64
C GLU A 32 -2.93 -21.03 2.59
N GLU A 33 -4.12 -21.48 3.01
CA GLU A 33 -5.27 -21.67 2.13
C GLU A 33 -5.70 -20.35 1.50
N ILE A 34 -5.65 -19.25 2.25
CA ILE A 34 -5.95 -17.91 1.75
C ILE A 34 -4.84 -17.42 0.82
N ARG A 35 -3.56 -17.65 1.16
CA ARG A 35 -2.43 -17.30 0.29
C ARG A 35 -2.51 -18.01 -1.05
N ALA A 36 -2.90 -19.28 -1.06
CA ALA A 36 -3.08 -20.07 -2.28
C ALA A 36 -4.20 -19.51 -3.17
N VAL A 37 -5.34 -19.13 -2.58
CA VAL A 37 -6.44 -18.49 -3.31
C VAL A 37 -6.00 -17.15 -3.92
N LEU A 38 -5.24 -16.34 -3.17
CA LEU A 38 -4.73 -15.05 -3.66
C LEU A 38 -3.73 -15.22 -4.80
N ARG A 39 -2.83 -16.21 -4.72
CA ARG A 39 -1.91 -16.53 -5.83
C ARG A 39 -2.65 -16.95 -7.09
N ALA A 40 -3.58 -17.88 -6.96
CA ALA A 40 -4.39 -18.33 -8.10
C ALA A 40 -5.19 -17.18 -8.73
N ALA A 41 -5.71 -16.26 -7.91
CA ALA A 41 -6.39 -15.07 -8.42
C ALA A 41 -5.43 -14.13 -9.18
N ALA A 42 -4.24 -13.87 -8.65
CA ALA A 42 -3.22 -13.08 -9.35
C ALA A 42 -2.81 -13.73 -10.69
N GLU A 43 -2.57 -15.04 -10.69
CA GLU A 43 -2.21 -15.81 -11.88
C GLU A 43 -3.31 -15.75 -12.94
N SER A 44 -4.59 -15.81 -12.55
CA SER A 44 -5.71 -15.67 -13.49
C SER A 44 -5.80 -14.29 -14.15
N GLU A 45 -5.21 -13.27 -13.51
CA GLU A 45 -5.10 -11.90 -14.03
C GLU A 45 -3.73 -11.66 -14.72
N GLY A 46 -2.91 -12.70 -14.91
CA GLY A 46 -1.61 -12.61 -15.56
C GLY A 46 -0.50 -12.00 -14.69
N ALA A 47 -0.68 -11.97 -13.37
CA ALA A 47 0.27 -11.47 -12.40
C ALA A 47 0.84 -12.59 -11.52
N GLU A 48 2.04 -12.40 -11.00
CA GLU A 48 2.64 -13.29 -10.00
C GLU A 48 2.54 -12.64 -8.62
N LEU A 49 2.07 -13.39 -7.61
CA LEU A 49 2.01 -12.93 -6.23
C LEU A 49 2.95 -13.74 -5.34
N LEU A 50 3.97 -13.06 -4.79
CA LEU A 50 4.95 -13.67 -3.89
C LEU A 50 4.70 -13.24 -2.44
N PHE A 51 4.79 -14.20 -1.52
CA PHE A 51 4.79 -13.93 -0.07
C PHE A 51 6.25 -14.04 0.42
N PRO A 52 6.93 -12.91 0.68
CA PRO A 52 8.34 -12.93 1.05
C PRO A 52 8.55 -13.58 2.42
N GLY A 53 9.55 -14.46 2.52
CA GLY A 53 10.03 -14.97 3.81
C GLY A 53 10.88 -13.94 4.56
N PRO A 54 11.32 -14.23 5.80
CA PRO A 54 12.03 -13.27 6.66
C PRO A 54 13.25 -12.62 5.99
N TRP A 55 14.11 -13.43 5.33
CA TRP A 55 15.28 -12.92 4.62
C TRP A 55 14.91 -11.97 3.45
N HIS A 56 13.86 -12.30 2.68
CA HIS A 56 13.37 -11.42 1.61
C HIS A 56 12.85 -10.10 2.16
N ILE A 57 12.16 -10.12 3.31
CA ILE A 57 11.64 -8.90 3.95
C ILE A 57 12.79 -7.99 4.37
N ASP A 58 13.87 -8.53 4.92
CA ASP A 58 15.03 -7.72 5.30
C ASP A 58 15.77 -7.14 4.09
N ALA A 59 15.89 -7.89 2.99
CA ALA A 59 16.44 -7.38 1.75
C ALA A 59 15.57 -6.25 1.16
N LEU A 60 14.25 -6.45 1.10
CA LEU A 60 13.30 -5.42 0.66
C LEU A 60 13.37 -4.17 1.54
N ARG A 61 13.53 -4.34 2.86
CA ARG A 61 13.70 -3.23 3.79
C ARG A 61 14.94 -2.39 3.45
N ALA A 62 16.08 -3.02 3.21
CA ALA A 62 17.30 -2.32 2.85
C ALA A 62 17.15 -1.55 1.53
N LEU A 63 16.47 -2.15 0.53
CA LEU A 63 16.21 -1.49 -0.76
C LEU A 63 15.27 -0.30 -0.63
N VAL A 64 14.20 -0.42 0.18
CA VAL A 64 13.28 0.71 0.43
C VAL A 64 14.01 1.85 1.13
N GLN A 65 14.87 1.55 2.12
CA GLN A 65 15.66 2.58 2.81
C GLN A 65 16.63 3.31 1.87
N ASP A 66 17.33 2.56 1.00
CA ASP A 66 18.22 3.14 -0.01
C ASP A 66 17.47 4.03 -1.02
N ALA A 67 16.25 3.63 -1.42
CA ALA A 67 15.39 4.47 -2.27
C ALA A 67 14.92 5.74 -1.55
N GLU A 68 14.43 5.62 -0.31
CA GLU A 68 14.01 6.77 0.52
C GLU A 68 15.16 7.79 0.68
N SER A 69 16.39 7.33 0.93
CA SER A 69 17.57 8.20 1.03
C SER A 69 17.94 8.92 -0.27
N ARG A 70 17.57 8.38 -1.45
CA ARG A 70 17.78 9.06 -2.74
C ARG A 70 16.69 10.08 -3.02
N ASP A 71 15.44 9.74 -2.71
CA ASP A 71 14.30 10.64 -2.86
C ASP A 71 14.47 11.91 -1.99
N GLU A 72 15.05 11.79 -0.79
CA GLU A 72 15.39 12.95 0.08
C GLU A 72 16.34 13.97 -0.57
N LEU A 73 17.10 13.55 -1.58
CA LEU A 73 18.04 14.41 -2.31
C LEU A 73 17.46 14.93 -3.63
N ASP A 74 16.23 14.53 -4.01
CA ASP A 74 15.55 14.91 -5.24
C ASP A 74 14.42 15.90 -4.98
N GLU A 75 14.66 17.18 -5.32
CA GLU A 75 13.67 18.25 -5.17
C GLU A 75 12.37 17.95 -5.94
N SER A 76 12.45 17.28 -7.09
CA SER A 76 11.26 16.96 -7.88
C SER A 76 10.37 15.92 -7.21
N ALA A 77 10.95 15.00 -6.45
CA ALA A 77 10.22 14.04 -5.63
C ALA A 77 9.48 14.74 -4.48
N PHE A 78 10.08 15.77 -3.89
CA PHE A 78 9.45 16.59 -2.85
C PHE A 78 8.29 17.45 -3.39
N GLU A 79 8.47 18.08 -4.56
CA GLU A 79 7.42 18.84 -5.23
C GLU A 79 6.21 17.96 -5.59
N ASP A 80 6.44 16.75 -6.13
CA ASP A 80 5.37 15.81 -6.46
C ASP A 80 4.66 15.30 -5.19
N LEU A 81 5.41 14.99 -4.13
CA LEU A 81 4.84 14.60 -2.84
C LEU A 81 3.91 15.68 -2.30
N THR A 82 4.39 16.94 -2.25
CA THR A 82 3.61 18.10 -1.78
C THR A 82 2.36 18.31 -2.63
N ARG A 83 2.49 18.17 -3.96
CA ARG A 83 1.38 18.30 -4.91
C ARG A 83 0.29 17.25 -4.71
N TRP A 84 0.64 16.02 -4.32
CA TRP A 84 -0.32 14.93 -4.18
C TRP A 84 -0.83 14.72 -2.76
N THR A 85 -0.15 15.23 -1.74
CA THR A 85 -0.66 15.22 -0.37
C THR A 85 -1.56 16.42 -0.12
N ARG A 86 -1.04 17.64 -0.36
CA ARG A 86 -1.66 18.95 -0.07
C ARG A 86 -2.14 19.06 1.39
N LEU A 87 -1.74 20.11 2.10
CA LEU A 87 -2.18 20.34 3.49
C LEU A 87 -2.99 21.63 3.59
N GLY A 88 -3.89 21.69 4.57
CA GLY A 88 -4.71 22.88 4.83
C GLY A 88 -5.83 23.10 3.78
N PRO A 89 -6.25 24.36 3.53
CA PRO A 89 -7.44 24.68 2.74
C PRO A 89 -7.43 24.15 1.29
N GLU A 90 -6.24 23.94 0.72
CA GLU A 90 -6.10 23.36 -0.62
C GLU A 90 -6.52 21.88 -0.66
N ALA A 91 -6.36 21.16 0.46
CA ALA A 91 -6.79 19.77 0.59
C ALA A 91 -8.31 19.63 0.66
N GLU A 92 -9.02 20.62 1.23
CA GLU A 92 -10.47 20.57 1.42
C GLU A 92 -11.25 20.49 0.10
N ASN A 93 -10.68 21.07 -0.97
CA ASN A 93 -11.29 21.12 -2.29
C ASN A 93 -10.67 20.12 -3.29
N ALA A 94 -9.67 19.35 -2.85
CA ALA A 94 -9.02 18.36 -3.69
C ALA A 94 -9.95 17.16 -3.97
N VAL A 95 -10.10 16.81 -5.24
CA VAL A 95 -10.86 15.61 -5.68
C VAL A 95 -9.97 14.38 -5.89
N ASP A 96 -8.66 14.56 -5.72
CA ASP A 96 -7.61 13.57 -5.92
C ASP A 96 -6.48 13.74 -4.89
N GLY A 97 -5.51 12.82 -4.91
CA GLY A 97 -4.38 12.81 -3.99
C GLY A 97 -4.56 11.90 -2.78
N VAL A 98 -3.67 12.07 -1.80
CA VAL A 98 -3.66 11.34 -0.53
C VAL A 98 -4.03 12.32 0.58
N PRO A 99 -5.27 12.28 1.09
CA PRO A 99 -5.69 13.20 2.14
C PRO A 99 -5.01 12.88 3.48
N GLU A 100 -4.90 13.89 4.34
CA GLU A 100 -4.19 13.81 5.63
C GLU A 100 -4.68 12.65 6.52
N TYR A 101 -5.99 12.38 6.56
CA TYR A 101 -6.54 11.27 7.35
C TYR A 101 -6.07 9.88 6.88
N ALA A 102 -5.54 9.78 5.65
CA ALA A 102 -5.02 8.53 5.07
C ALA A 102 -3.51 8.36 5.31
N PHE A 103 -2.86 9.30 6.01
CA PHE A 103 -1.46 9.17 6.41
C PHE A 103 -1.31 8.07 7.47
N GLY A 104 -0.14 7.44 7.44
CA GLY A 104 0.26 6.51 8.50
C GLY A 104 0.74 7.25 9.74
N PRO A 105 0.99 6.55 10.85
CA PRO A 105 1.61 7.16 12.02
C PRO A 105 2.99 7.73 11.67
N VAL A 106 3.31 8.93 12.17
CA VAL A 106 4.62 9.57 11.99
C VAL A 106 5.71 8.69 12.61
N ARG A 107 6.81 8.45 11.89
CA ARG A 107 7.94 7.68 12.43
C ARG A 107 8.56 8.43 13.63
N ARG A 108 8.30 7.97 14.84
CA ARG A 108 9.03 8.39 16.05
C ARG A 108 10.06 7.32 16.46
N GLY A 109 11.04 7.08 15.60
CA GLY A 109 12.09 6.07 15.80
C GLY A 109 11.59 4.62 15.70
N GLY A 110 12.46 3.72 15.22
CA GLY A 110 12.17 2.28 15.08
C GLY A 110 12.37 1.73 13.67
N LYS A 111 12.19 0.41 13.52
CA LYS A 111 12.50 -0.34 12.28
C LYS A 111 11.34 -0.40 11.27
N ALA A 112 10.15 0.13 11.58
CA ALA A 112 9.00 0.03 10.68
C ALA A 112 9.17 0.90 9.43
N LEU A 113 8.92 0.32 8.24
CA LEU A 113 8.90 1.04 6.97
C LEU A 113 7.56 1.78 6.85
N LEU A 114 7.49 2.99 7.40
CA LEU A 114 6.35 3.89 7.22
C LEU A 114 6.80 5.03 6.30
N ARG A 115 6.19 5.20 5.14
CA ARG A 115 6.50 6.36 4.31
C ARG A 115 6.02 7.62 5.04
N ASP A 116 6.89 8.61 5.18
CA ASP A 116 6.51 9.91 5.70
C ASP A 116 5.82 10.72 4.59
N PHE A 117 4.72 11.38 4.95
CA PHE A 117 3.91 12.20 4.04
C PHE A 117 3.74 13.62 4.58
N ALA A 118 4.37 13.94 5.72
CA ALA A 118 4.29 15.21 6.43
C ALA A 118 5.67 15.86 6.61
#